data_AF-A0A3D5CHG0-F1
#
_entry.id   AF-A0A3D5CHG0-F1
#
_cell.length_a   1.000
_cell.length_b   1.000
_cell.length_c   1.000
_cell.angle_alpha   90.00
_cell.angle_beta   90.00
_cell.angle_gamma   90.00
#
_symmetry.space_group_name_H-M   'P 1'
#
loop_
_entity.id
_entity.type
_entity.pdbx_description
1 polymer ?
#
loop_
_entity_poly.entity_id
_entity_poly.type
_entity_poly.pdbx_seq_one_letter_code
_entity_poly.pdbx_strand_id
1 'polypeptide(L)'
;AEGVTLDGTDDYVDLPDNLIAGLDSVTVAMDVIVSPSQSGNYFIWGFGNTAGDGAGNGYLYSTGNNYRGGIATGNWTTHVLADAPAPTDQHRRAEHDLRCCIIDGGAELSRQVPDQPQPMDSM
;
A
#
# COMPACT_ATOMS: atom_id res chain seq x y z
N ALA A 1 -6.88 -21.80 -4.68
CA ALA A 1 -6.96 -20.45 -4.09
C ALA A 1 -5.66 -19.75 -4.42
N GLU A 2 -5.70 -18.60 -5.11
CA GLU A 2 -4.51 -17.93 -5.66
C GLU A 2 -4.05 -16.71 -4.82
N GLY A 3 -4.28 -16.72 -3.50
CA GLY A 3 -3.86 -15.61 -2.65
C GLY A 3 -3.87 -15.92 -1.15
N VAL A 4 -3.32 -14.99 -0.37
CA VAL A 4 -3.35 -14.99 1.10
C VAL A 4 -4.57 -14.20 1.59
N THR A 5 -5.27 -14.71 2.60
CA THR A 5 -6.35 -13.98 3.29
C THR A 5 -5.82 -13.52 4.63
N LEU A 6 -5.92 -12.21 4.89
CA LEU A 6 -5.54 -11.56 6.15
C LEU A 6 -6.81 -11.00 6.79
N ASP A 7 -6.99 -11.18 8.09
CA ASP A 7 -8.22 -10.83 8.78
C ASP A 7 -8.38 -9.31 9.08
N GLY A 8 -7.28 -8.55 8.95
CA GLY A 8 -7.23 -7.13 9.21
C GLY A 8 -6.95 -6.73 10.66
N THR A 9 -6.57 -7.70 11.52
CA THR A 9 -6.32 -7.52 12.96
C THR A 9 -4.82 -7.61 13.29
N ASP A 10 -4.21 -8.79 13.12
CA ASP A 10 -2.83 -9.08 13.51
C ASP A 10 -2.06 -9.94 12.49
N ASP A 11 -2.73 -10.33 11.41
CA ASP A 11 -2.12 -11.07 10.30
C ASP A 11 -1.26 -10.17 9.40
N TYR A 12 -0.08 -10.66 9.03
CA TYR A 12 0.77 -10.06 8.01
C TYR A 12 1.69 -11.09 7.35
N VAL A 13 2.19 -10.75 6.17
CA VAL A 13 3.28 -11.49 5.52
C VAL A 13 4.57 -10.74 5.81
N ASP A 14 5.51 -11.42 6.46
CA ASP A 14 6.84 -10.88 6.70
C ASP A 14 7.72 -11.06 5.47
N LEU A 15 8.37 -9.98 5.05
CA LEU A 15 9.28 -9.99 3.90
C LEU A 15 10.72 -9.98 4.39
N PRO A 16 11.69 -10.48 3.60
CA PRO A 16 13.09 -10.43 3.98
C PRO A 16 13.54 -9.00 4.32
N ASP A 17 14.34 -8.89 5.38
CA ASP A 17 14.92 -7.61 5.80
C ASP A 17 15.72 -6.95 4.68
N ASN A 18 15.74 -5.61 4.69
CA ASN A 18 16.53 -4.78 3.78
C ASN A 18 16.16 -4.92 2.29
N LEU A 19 14.95 -5.38 1.97
CA LEU A 19 14.48 -5.59 0.59
C LEU A 19 14.73 -4.40 -0.34
N ILE A 20 14.64 -3.18 0.18
CA ILE A 20 14.78 -1.92 -0.57
C ILE A 20 16.01 -1.10 -0.17
N ALA A 21 16.96 -1.67 0.57
CA ALA A 21 18.13 -0.92 1.03
C ALA A 21 19.05 -0.51 -0.13
N GLY A 22 19.46 0.76 -0.15
CA GLY A 22 20.34 1.31 -1.18
C GLY A 22 19.68 1.55 -2.53
N LEU A 23 18.35 1.48 -2.62
CA LEU A 23 17.60 1.85 -3.81
C LEU A 23 17.24 3.34 -3.77
N ASP A 24 17.45 4.02 -4.89
CA ASP A 24 17.06 5.43 -5.07
C ASP A 24 15.60 5.56 -5.54
N SER A 25 15.01 4.47 -6.05
CA SER A 25 13.60 4.39 -6.42
C SER A 25 13.01 3.01 -6.17
N VAL A 26 11.73 3.00 -5.80
CA VAL A 26 10.95 1.79 -5.53
C VAL A 26 9.61 1.92 -6.24
N THR A 27 9.17 0.85 -6.90
CA THR A 27 7.80 0.67 -7.36
C THR A 27 7.24 -0.59 -6.72
N VAL A 28 6.10 -0.45 -6.05
CA VAL A 28 5.30 -1.57 -5.56
C VAL A 28 4.12 -1.72 -6.50
N ALA A 29 3.74 -2.95 -6.83
CA ALA A 29 2.52 -3.30 -7.54
C ALA A 29 1.96 -4.58 -6.90
N MET A 30 0.63 -4.67 -6.74
CA MET A 30 0.00 -5.81 -6.09
C MET A 30 -1.47 -5.90 -6.39
N ASP A 31 -2.00 -7.10 -6.62
CA ASP A 31 -3.44 -7.32 -6.72
C ASP A 31 -4.03 -7.56 -5.34
N VAL A 32 -4.86 -6.63 -4.86
CA VAL A 32 -5.44 -6.66 -3.52
C VAL A 32 -6.95 -6.42 -3.54
N ILE A 33 -7.67 -7.21 -2.75
CA ILE A 33 -9.09 -7.01 -2.45
C ILE A 33 -9.20 -6.54 -1.00
N VAL A 34 -9.75 -5.34 -0.77
CA VAL A 34 -9.90 -4.78 0.57
C VAL A 34 -11.35 -4.87 1.00
N SER A 35 -11.66 -5.65 2.05
CA SER A 35 -13.03 -5.75 2.56
C SER A 35 -13.61 -4.36 2.85
N PRO A 36 -14.87 -4.05 2.45
CA PRO A 36 -15.55 -2.81 2.81
C PRO A 36 -15.61 -2.52 4.31
N SER A 37 -15.60 -3.56 5.14
CA SER A 37 -15.59 -3.46 6.59
C SER A 37 -14.24 -3.09 7.18
N GLN A 38 -13.15 -3.17 6.41
CA GLN A 38 -11.83 -2.77 6.89
C GLN A 38 -11.83 -1.26 7.18
N SER A 39 -11.41 -0.91 8.39
CA SER A 39 -11.46 0.45 8.93
C SER A 39 -10.28 0.72 9.88
N GLY A 40 -10.16 1.95 10.37
CA GLY A 40 -9.03 2.36 11.21
C GLY A 40 -7.73 2.54 10.42
N ASN A 41 -6.60 2.50 11.13
CA ASN A 41 -5.27 2.61 10.55
C ASN A 41 -4.74 1.21 10.20
N TYR A 42 -4.47 0.99 8.92
CA TYR A 42 -3.86 -0.24 8.42
C TYR A 42 -3.01 0.08 7.19
N PHE A 43 -2.01 -0.77 6.95
CA PHE A 43 -1.24 -0.74 5.72
C PHE A 43 -1.64 -1.94 4.87
N ILE A 44 -1.78 -1.70 3.57
CA ILE A 44 -1.86 -2.77 2.59
C ILE A 44 -0.46 -3.40 2.43
N TRP A 45 0.57 -2.57 2.44
CA TRP A 45 1.97 -2.94 2.50
C TRP A 45 2.76 -1.82 3.18
N GLY A 46 3.91 -2.15 3.75
CA GLY A 46 4.82 -1.19 4.36
C GLY A 46 6.25 -1.71 4.42
N PHE A 47 7.22 -0.83 4.15
CA PHE A 47 8.64 -1.06 4.33
C PHE A 47 9.19 0.03 5.24
N GLY A 48 9.95 -0.34 6.26
CA GLY A 48 10.54 0.66 7.13
C GLY A 48 10.94 0.09 8.47
N ASN A 49 11.29 0.98 9.39
CA ASN A 49 11.75 0.60 10.72
C ASN A 49 10.76 1.01 11.80
N THR A 50 10.86 0.33 12.94
CA THR A 50 10.19 0.69 14.18
C THR A 50 11.24 1.20 15.17
N ALA A 51 11.01 2.37 15.76
CA ALA A 51 11.85 2.92 16.82
C ALA A 51 11.60 2.19 18.14
N GLY A 52 12.49 2.40 19.12
CA GLY A 52 12.39 1.76 20.45
C GLY A 52 11.14 2.15 21.25
N ASP A 53 10.45 3.22 20.87
CA ASP A 53 9.16 3.64 21.42
C ASP A 53 7.94 3.00 20.71
N GLY A 54 8.18 2.15 19.72
CA GLY A 54 7.14 1.48 18.93
C GLY A 54 6.61 2.31 17.76
N ALA A 55 7.06 3.56 17.57
CA ALA A 55 6.66 4.37 16.43
C ALA A 55 7.40 3.97 15.14
N GLY A 56 6.80 4.23 13.97
CA GLY A 56 7.53 4.14 12.70
C GLY A 56 8.71 5.13 12.65
N ASN A 57 9.83 4.73 12.05
CA ASN A 57 11.03 5.54 11.91
C ASN A 57 11.72 5.31 10.57
N GLY A 58 11.36 6.12 9.57
CA GLY A 58 11.78 5.89 8.20
C GLY A 58 10.95 4.78 7.58
N TYR A 59 9.93 5.11 6.79
CA TYR A 59 9.05 4.12 6.18
C TYR A 59 8.34 4.62 4.92
N LEU A 60 7.99 3.65 4.08
CA LEU A 60 7.21 3.76 2.85
C LEU A 60 6.01 2.82 2.97
N TYR A 61 4.80 3.31 2.70
CA TYR A 61 3.56 2.54 2.89
C TYR A 61 2.45 2.89 1.91
N SER A 62 1.42 2.05 1.87
CA SER A 62 0.13 2.39 1.27
C SER A 62 -1.08 1.90 2.10
N THR A 63 -2.22 2.59 1.99
CA THR A 63 -3.49 2.25 2.64
C THR A 63 -4.65 2.15 1.63
N GLY A 64 -5.79 1.58 2.06
CA GLY A 64 -6.92 1.27 1.17
C GLY A 64 -8.21 2.07 1.36
N ASN A 65 -8.36 2.83 2.46
CA ASN A 65 -9.58 3.61 2.71
C ASN A 65 -9.68 4.80 1.74
N ASN A 66 -8.57 5.52 1.63
CA ASN A 66 -8.20 6.30 0.45
C ASN A 66 -7.02 5.55 -0.17
N TYR A 67 -6.82 5.64 -1.49
CA TYR A 67 -5.55 5.16 -2.04
C TYR A 67 -4.49 6.19 -1.72
N ARG A 68 -3.86 5.96 -0.58
CA ARG A 68 -2.83 6.83 -0.05
C ARG A 68 -1.53 6.08 -0.05
N GLY A 69 -0.49 6.74 -0.53
CA GLY A 69 0.90 6.35 -0.35
C GLY A 69 1.62 7.42 0.45
N GLY A 70 2.67 7.04 1.16
CA GLY A 70 3.49 8.03 1.85
C GLY A 70 4.88 7.53 2.18
N ILE A 71 5.79 8.50 2.31
CA ILE A 71 7.12 8.31 2.85
C ILE A 71 7.33 9.20 4.07
N ALA A 72 8.00 8.65 5.08
CA ALA A 72 8.48 9.38 6.24
C ALA A 72 9.97 9.11 6.39
N THR A 73 10.77 10.11 6.76
CA THR A 73 12.18 9.95 7.11
C THR A 73 12.39 9.71 8.61
N GLY A 74 11.37 10.02 9.42
CA GLY A 74 11.28 9.68 10.84
C GLY A 74 9.91 9.07 11.13
N ASN A 75 9.20 9.60 12.12
CA ASN A 75 7.82 9.22 12.40
C ASN A 75 6.80 9.97 11.51
N TRP A 76 5.52 9.78 11.79
CA TRP A 76 4.39 10.34 11.02
C TRP A 76 4.41 11.87 10.87
N THR A 77 5.18 12.59 11.68
CA THR A 77 5.32 14.05 11.58
C THR A 77 6.13 14.47 10.36
N THR A 78 6.90 13.56 9.76
CA THR A 78 7.75 13.80 8.58
C THR A 78 7.12 13.36 7.26
N HIS A 79 5.84 13.01 7.28
CA HIS A 79 5.16 12.45 6.11
C HIS A 79 5.16 13.40 4.90
N VAL A 80 5.60 12.86 3.76
CA VAL A 80 5.21 13.33 2.44
C VAL A 80 4.19 12.33 1.90
N LEU A 81 3.03 12.83 1.47
CA LEU A 81 1.87 12.01 1.14
C LEU A 81 1.43 12.25 -0.29
N ALA A 82 0.97 11.19 -0.92
CA ALA A 82 0.15 11.25 -2.10
C ALA A 82 -1.17 10.55 -1.80
N ASP A 83 -2.29 11.21 -2.13
CA ASP A 83 -3.63 10.76 -1.76
C ASP A 83 -4.55 10.85 -2.98
N ALA A 84 -5.39 9.83 -3.15
CA ALA A 84 -6.46 9.80 -4.13
C ALA A 84 -7.78 9.42 -3.43
N PRO A 85 -8.93 9.92 -3.92
CA PRO A 85 -10.22 9.70 -3.28
C PRO A 85 -10.50 8.23 -2.97
N ALA A 86 -11.28 8.00 -1.91
CA ALA A 86 -11.71 6.67 -1.51
C ALA A 86 -12.25 5.86 -2.71
N PRO A 87 -11.79 4.60 -2.89
CA PRO A 87 -12.40 3.71 -3.85
C PRO A 87 -13.89 3.54 -3.61
N THR A 88 -14.66 3.47 -4.69
CA THR A 88 -16.04 2.96 -4.59
C THR A 88 -16.04 1.49 -4.14
N ASP A 89 -17.15 0.97 -3.63
CA ASP A 89 -17.24 -0.45 -3.22
C ASP A 89 -16.93 -1.42 -4.36
N GLN A 90 -17.22 -1.03 -5.61
CA GLN A 90 -16.84 -1.77 -6.80
C GLN A 90 -15.31 -1.84 -6.98
N HIS A 91 -14.61 -0.75 -6.64
CA HIS A 91 -13.16 -0.75 -6.62
C HIS A 91 -12.65 -1.65 -5.49
N ARG A 92 -13.13 -1.53 -4.25
CA ARG A 92 -12.67 -2.37 -3.11
C ARG A 92 -12.79 -3.90 -3.34
N ARG A 93 -13.65 -4.33 -4.26
CA ARG A 93 -13.88 -5.74 -4.66
C ARG A 93 -13.13 -6.17 -5.93
N ALA A 94 -12.34 -5.30 -6.55
CA ALA A 94 -11.59 -5.54 -7.77
C ALA A 94 -10.08 -5.50 -7.50
N GLU A 95 -9.30 -6.21 -8.32
CA GLU A 95 -7.85 -6.12 -8.31
C GLU A 95 -7.38 -4.67 -8.62
N HIS A 96 -6.30 -4.25 -7.98
CA HIS A 96 -5.80 -2.88 -8.06
C HIS A 96 -4.33 -2.84 -8.41
N ASP A 97 -3.97 -2.35 -9.59
CA ASP A 97 -2.57 -2.01 -9.86
C ASP A 97 -2.18 -0.70 -9.12
N LEU A 98 -1.89 -0.83 -7.83
CA LEU A 98 -1.41 0.27 -6.99
C LEU A 98 0.07 0.49 -7.24
N ARG A 99 0.40 1.50 -8.06
CA ARG A 99 1.77 1.92 -8.31
C ARG A 99 2.11 3.16 -7.50
N CYS A 100 2.97 2.99 -6.50
CA CYS A 100 3.60 4.11 -5.80
C CYS A 100 5.04 4.20 -6.27
N CYS A 101 5.43 5.35 -6.86
CA CYS A 101 6.80 5.64 -7.24
C CYS A 101 7.35 6.70 -6.29
N ILE A 102 8.48 6.41 -5.66
CA ILE A 102 9.20 7.39 -4.84
C ILE A 102 10.53 7.65 -5.49
N ILE A 103 10.80 8.93 -5.75
CA ILE A 103 12.01 9.42 -6.40
C ILE A 103 12.58 10.51 -5.49
N ASP A 104 13.80 10.30 -5.00
CA ASP A 104 14.65 11.30 -4.32
C ASP A 104 13.90 12.42 -3.57
N GLY A 105 13.40 12.09 -2.38
CA GLY A 105 12.79 13.08 -1.47
C GLY A 105 11.39 13.55 -1.85
N GLY A 106 10.78 13.00 -2.91
CA GLY A 106 9.38 13.21 -3.29
C GLY A 106 8.65 11.88 -3.55
N ALA A 107 7.35 11.86 -3.25
CA ALA A 107 6.46 10.73 -3.57
C ALA A 107 5.50 11.14 -4.69
N GLU A 108 5.46 10.37 -5.79
CA GLU A 108 4.46 10.48 -6.85
C GLU A 108 3.58 9.22 -6.85
N LEU A 109 2.26 9.41 -6.75
CA LEU A 109 1.28 8.33 -6.86
C LEU A 109 0.67 8.37 -8.26
N SER A 110 0.89 7.32 -9.04
CA SER A 110 0.19 7.13 -10.31
C SER A 110 -0.77 5.95 -10.20
N ARG A 111 -2.06 6.25 -10.27
CA ARG A 111 -3.10 5.22 -10.41
C ARG A 111 -3.11 4.76 -11.86
N GLN A 112 -2.67 3.53 -12.12
CA GLN A 112 -3.06 2.84 -13.35
C GLN A 112 -4.35 2.11 -13.02
N VAL A 113 -5.48 2.66 -13.49
CA VAL A 113 -6.72 1.88 -13.57
C VAL A 113 -6.41 0.75 -14.55
N PRO A 114 -6.50 -0.53 -14.16
CA PRO A 114 -6.45 -1.61 -15.13
C PRO A 114 -7.46 -1.29 -16.24
N ASP A 115 -7.07 -1.42 -17.50
CA ASP A 115 -7.90 -1.12 -18.66
C ASP A 115 -9.19 -1.94 -18.61
N GLN A 116 -10.23 -1.37 -17.98
CA GLN A 116 -11.52 -2.00 -17.68
C GLN A 116 -11.42 -3.31 -16.85
N PRO A 117 -12.44 -3.65 -16.04
CA PRO A 117 -12.57 -5.01 -15.53
C PRO A 117 -12.59 -5.94 -16.74
N GLN A 118 -11.64 -6.88 -16.83
CA GLN A 118 -11.79 -7.97 -17.80
C GLN A 118 -13.09 -8.69 -17.42
N PRO A 119 -14.07 -8.81 -18.33
CA PRO A 119 -15.27 -9.56 -18.03
C PRO A 119 -14.85 -10.97 -17.62
N MET A 120 -15.33 -11.43 -16.47
CA MET A 120 -15.34 -12.85 -16.12
C MET A 120 -16.33 -13.55 -17.07
N ASP A 121 -15.99 -13.64 -18.35
CA ASP A 121 -16.67 -14.52 -19.29
C ASP A 121 -15.94 -15.86 -19.32
N SER A 122 -16.65 -16.87 -18.80
CA SER A 122 -16.50 -18.31 -19.05
C SER A 122 -15.41 -19.07 -18.28
N MET A 123 -15.77 -19.53 -17.07
CA MET A 123 -15.58 -20.92 -16.64
C MET A 123 -16.85 -21.44 -15.98
#